data_AF-A0A2R2WDM3-F1
#
_entry.id   AF-A0A2R2WDM3-F1
#
_cell.length_a   1.000
_cell.length_b   1.000
_cell.length_c   1.000
_cell.angle_alpha   90.00
_cell.angle_beta   90.00
_cell.angle_gamma   90.00
#
_symmetry.space_group_name_H-M   'P 1'
#
loop_
_entity.id
_entity.type
_entity.pdbx_description
1 polymer ?
#
loop_
_entity_poly.entity_id
_entity_poly.type
_entity_poly.pdbx_seq_one_letter_code
_entity_poly.pdbx_strand_id
1 'polypeptide(L)'
;MPGTTPLDDAQMNDLWLHTEYAALLARAADQAARTVDELARAVLSAGSGTDEIAAAAFIDVDLLEHIRDGGTTSEYLRERTGKDRAEP
;
A
#
# COMPACT_ATOMS: atom_id res chain seq x y z
N MET A 1 19.09 -36.16 0.20
CA MET A 1 18.67 -34.92 0.87
C MET A 1 19.23 -33.76 0.06
N PRO A 2 18.42 -32.77 -0.36
CA PRO A 2 18.97 -31.62 -1.09
C PRO A 2 19.94 -30.90 -0.15
N GLY A 3 21.22 -30.88 -0.51
CA GLY A 3 22.26 -30.22 0.27
C GLY A 3 22.07 -28.72 0.18
N THR A 4 21.64 -28.09 1.26
CA THR A 4 21.65 -26.64 1.37
C THR A 4 23.09 -26.22 1.60
N THR A 5 23.75 -25.69 0.57
CA THR A 5 25.00 -24.97 0.76
C THR A 5 24.73 -23.80 1.70
N PRO A 6 25.46 -23.66 2.82
CA PRO A 6 25.32 -22.50 3.70
C PRO A 6 25.54 -21.20 2.93
N LEU A 7 24.79 -20.15 3.26
CA LEU A 7 25.05 -18.81 2.72
C LEU A 7 26.44 -18.36 3.16
N ASP A 8 27.19 -17.76 2.25
CA ASP A 8 28.43 -17.07 2.61
C ASP A 8 28.17 -15.70 3.26
N ASP A 9 29.20 -15.10 3.85
CA ASP A 9 29.07 -13.83 4.58
C ASP A 9 28.55 -12.68 3.71
N ALA A 10 28.89 -12.67 2.41
CA ALA A 10 28.42 -11.66 1.48
C ALA A 10 26.92 -11.85 1.20
N GLN A 11 26.48 -13.08 0.95
CA GLN A 11 25.07 -13.43 0.77
C GLN A 11 24.23 -13.14 2.01
N MET A 12 24.76 -13.43 3.21
CA MET A 12 24.07 -13.10 4.47
C MET A 12 23.94 -11.59 4.66
N ASN A 13 25.01 -10.84 4.39
CA ASN A 13 24.99 -9.38 4.48
C ASN A 13 24.04 -8.74 3.46
N ASP A 14 24.04 -9.20 2.22
CA ASP A 14 23.13 -8.73 1.18
C ASP A 14 21.67 -9.04 1.55
N LEU A 15 21.39 -10.25 2.04
CA LEU A 15 20.05 -10.63 2.48
C LEU A 15 19.58 -9.74 3.64
N TRP A 16 20.45 -9.48 4.63
CA TRP A 16 20.13 -8.59 5.74
C TRP A 16 19.84 -7.16 5.25
N LEU A 17 20.71 -6.59 4.41
CA LEU A 17 20.56 -5.23 3.88
C LEU A 17 19.23 -5.06 3.13
N HIS A 18 18.90 -6.00 2.24
CA HIS A 18 17.66 -5.94 1.48
C HIS A 18 16.43 -6.14 2.36
N THR A 19 16.53 -6.94 3.43
CA THR A 19 15.45 -7.12 4.41
C THR A 19 15.18 -5.83 5.19
N GLU A 20 16.23 -5.17 5.67
CA GLU A 20 16.12 -3.87 6.36
C GLU A 20 15.53 -2.80 5.43
N TYR A 21 16.00 -2.76 4.18
CA TYR A 21 15.46 -1.84 3.17
C TYR A 21 13.98 -2.10 2.89
N ALA A 22 13.59 -3.36 2.72
CA ALA A 22 12.19 -3.74 2.53
C ALA A 22 11.33 -3.35 3.74
N ALA A 23 11.83 -3.53 4.96
CA ALA A 23 11.12 -3.14 6.18
C ALA A 23 10.93 -1.62 6.28
N LEU A 24 11.94 -0.83 5.88
CA LEU A 24 11.84 0.64 5.83
C LEU A 24 10.82 1.10 4.79
N LEU A 25 10.85 0.52 3.58
CA LEU A 25 9.87 0.81 2.54
C LEU A 25 8.44 0.46 2.98
N ALA A 26 8.24 -0.69 3.62
CA ALA A 26 6.94 -1.09 4.12
C ALA A 26 6.40 -0.09 5.15
N ARG A 27 7.23 0.36 6.11
CA ARG A 27 6.83 1.38 7.09
C ARG A 27 6.49 2.72 6.45
N ALA A 28 7.28 3.15 5.47
CA ALA A 28 7.03 4.40 4.75
C ALA A 28 5.70 4.33 3.95
N ALA A 29 5.44 3.20 3.29
CA ALA A 29 4.19 2.96 2.58
C ALA A 29 2.98 2.95 3.52
N ASP A 30 3.09 2.29 4.68
CA ASP A 30 2.03 2.30 5.70
C ASP A 30 1.74 3.72 6.20
N GLN A 31 2.77 4.54 6.42
CA GLN A 31 2.60 5.92 6.84
C GLN A 31 1.91 6.75 5.75
N ALA A 32 2.34 6.61 4.49
CA ALA A 32 1.72 7.30 3.36
C ALA A 32 0.24 6.93 3.22
N ALA A 33 -0.11 5.64 3.33
CA ALA A 33 -1.49 5.16 3.27
C ALA A 33 -2.38 5.78 4.36
N ARG A 34 -1.87 5.88 5.60
CA ARG A 34 -2.60 6.56 6.69
C ARG A 34 -2.82 8.04 6.41
N THR A 35 -1.83 8.73 5.87
CA THR A 35 -1.97 10.15 5.48
C THR A 35 -3.04 10.32 4.39
N VAL A 36 -3.09 9.41 3.40
CA VAL A 36 -4.17 9.42 2.40
C VAL A 36 -5.53 9.23 3.06
N ASP A 37 -5.66 8.25 3.96
CA ASP A 37 -6.91 7.98 4.67
C ASP A 37 -7.39 9.19 5.49
N GLU A 38 -6.48 9.87 6.19
CA GLU A 38 -6.79 11.08 6.96
C GLU A 38 -7.28 12.23 6.06
N LEU A 39 -6.56 12.49 4.97
CA LEU A 39 -6.91 13.54 4.02
C LEU A 39 -8.23 13.25 3.30
N ALA A 40 -8.42 12.01 2.82
CA ALA A 40 -9.65 11.59 2.15
C ALA A 40 -10.86 11.78 3.08
N ARG A 41 -10.77 11.33 4.34
CA ARG A 41 -11.86 11.51 5.32
C ARG A 41 -12.13 12.98 5.64
N ALA A 42 -11.08 13.80 5.77
CA ALA A 42 -11.25 15.23 5.99
C ALA A 42 -12.01 15.89 4.84
N VAL A 43 -11.66 15.58 3.59
CA VAL A 43 -12.34 16.14 2.42
C VAL A 43 -13.76 15.61 2.27
N LEU A 44 -13.99 14.31 2.48
CA LEU A 44 -15.33 13.70 2.45
C LEU A 44 -16.26 14.31 3.50
N SER A 45 -15.74 14.61 4.70
CA SER A 45 -16.52 15.27 5.76
C SER A 45 -16.92 16.72 5.44
N ALA A 46 -16.25 17.36 4.48
CA ALA A 46 -16.58 18.71 4.02
C ALA A 46 -17.80 18.74 3.06
N GLY A 47 -18.34 17.58 2.69
CA GLY A 47 -19.60 17.46 1.94
C GLY A 47 -19.47 17.46 0.41
N SER A 48 -18.25 17.39 -0.12
CA SER A 48 -18.02 17.23 -1.57
C SER A 48 -18.30 15.80 -2.03
N GLY A 49 -18.80 15.64 -3.25
CA GLY A 49 -19.00 14.32 -3.86
C GLY A 49 -17.67 13.63 -4.16
N THR A 50 -17.62 12.30 -4.08
CA THR A 50 -16.41 11.49 -4.34
C THR A 50 -15.82 11.75 -5.73
N ASP A 51 -16.66 11.91 -6.74
CA ASP A 51 -16.24 12.18 -8.12
C ASP A 51 -15.55 13.55 -8.28
N GLU A 52 -16.07 14.58 -7.61
CA GLU A 52 -15.49 15.93 -7.65
C GLU A 52 -14.12 15.95 -6.97
N ILE A 53 -13.99 15.25 -5.84
CA ILE A 53 -12.73 15.12 -5.11
C ILE A 53 -11.71 14.32 -5.93
N ALA A 54 -12.12 13.19 -6.50
CA ALA A 54 -11.27 12.35 -7.34
C ALA A 54 -10.70 13.14 -8.53
N ALA A 55 -11.57 13.89 -9.23
CA ALA A 55 -11.17 14.70 -10.37
C ALA A 55 -10.19 15.82 -9.98
N ALA A 56 -10.39 16.47 -8.84
CA ALA A 56 -9.54 17.56 -8.37
C ALA A 56 -8.19 17.08 -7.83
N ALA A 57 -8.17 15.93 -7.15
CA ALA A 57 -6.98 15.39 -6.49
C ALA A 57 -6.21 14.37 -7.33
N PHE A 58 -6.72 14.02 -8.53
CA PHE A 58 -6.17 12.96 -9.38
C PHE A 58 -6.07 11.61 -8.64
N ILE A 59 -7.06 11.31 -7.81
CA ILE A 59 -7.15 10.07 -7.02
C ILE A 59 -8.20 9.16 -7.66
N ASP A 60 -7.99 7.85 -7.53
CA ASP A 60 -8.96 6.83 -7.93
C ASP A 60 -10.29 6.99 -7.17
N VAL A 61 -11.41 7.06 -7.91
CA VAL A 61 -12.76 7.16 -7.32
C VAL A 61 -13.03 5.95 -6.43
N ASP A 62 -12.65 4.74 -6.88
CA ASP A 62 -12.92 3.50 -6.15
C ASP A 62 -12.23 3.49 -4.78
N LEU A 63 -11.04 4.09 -4.69
CA LEU A 63 -10.33 4.27 -3.42
C LEU A 63 -11.10 5.22 -2.48
N LEU A 64 -11.58 6.36 -3.00
CA LEU A 64 -12.35 7.31 -2.21
C LEU A 64 -13.68 6.73 -1.72
N GLU A 65 -14.37 5.97 -2.57
CA GLU A 65 -15.58 5.25 -2.18
C GLU A 65 -15.30 4.19 -1.12
N HIS A 66 -14.22 3.41 -1.28
CA HIS A 66 -13.80 2.42 -0.29
C HIS A 66 -13.53 3.07 1.09
N ILE A 67 -12.86 4.23 1.12
CA ILE A 67 -12.61 4.99 2.36
C ILE A 67 -13.90 5.57 2.93
N ARG A 68 -14.80 6.10 2.07
CA ARG A 68 -16.13 6.62 2.47
C ARG A 68 -16.95 5.54 3.17
N ASP A 69 -16.87 4.30 2.69
CA ASP A 69 -17.60 3.16 3.23
C ASP A 69 -16.93 2.55 4.49
N GLY A 70 -15.82 3.14 4.95
CA GLY A 70 -15.14 2.80 6.20
C GLY A 70 -13.86 1.98 6.04
N GLY A 71 -13.46 1.67 4.81
CA GLY A 71 -12.20 0.98 4.51
C GLY A 71 -10.96 1.88 4.63
N THR A 72 -9.81 1.32 4.27
CA THR A 72 -8.50 1.99 4.29
C THR A 72 -7.75 1.84 2.98
N THR A 73 -6.84 2.76 2.70
CA THR A 73 -5.97 2.72 1.53
C THR A 73 -5.17 1.42 1.46
N SER A 74 -4.66 0.94 2.60
CA SER A 74 -3.91 -0.31 2.65
C SER A 74 -4.76 -1.55 2.32
N GLU A 75 -6.03 -1.58 2.73
CA GLU A 75 -6.97 -2.66 2.40
C GLU A 75 -7.30 -2.65 0.91
N TYR A 76 -7.68 -1.49 0.37
CA TYR A 76 -7.94 -1.31 -1.07
C TYR A 76 -6.76 -1.77 -1.93
N LEU A 77 -5.54 -1.31 -1.62
CA LEU A 77 -4.34 -1.70 -2.36
C LEU A 77 -4.06 -3.21 -2.26
N ARG A 78 -4.27 -3.81 -1.07
CA ARG A 78 -4.08 -5.26 -0.90
C ARG A 78 -5.07 -6.07 -1.76
N GLU A 79 -6.32 -5.67 -1.81
CA GLU A 79 -7.35 -6.32 -2.63
C GLU A 79 -7.04 -6.20 -4.13
N ARG A 80 -6.60 -5.02 -4.57
CA ARG A 80 -6.22 -4.78 -5.97
C ARG A 80 -5.01 -5.59 -6.39
N THR A 81 -3.95 -5.60 -5.57
CA THR A 81 -2.74 -6.40 -5.86
C THR A 81 -3.02 -7.90 -5.82
N GLY A 82 -4.00 -8.35 -5.03
CA GLY A 82 -4.48 -9.72 -5.00
C GLY A 82 -5.20 -10.13 -6.28
N LYS A 83 -5.98 -9.22 -6.88
CA LYS A 83 -6.66 -9.43 -8.17
C LYS A 83 -5.68 -9.48 -9.35
N ASP A 84 -4.69 -8.58 -9.38
CA ASP A 84 -3.68 -8.55 -10.46
C ASP A 84 -2.77 -9.79 -10.47
N ARG A 85 -2.63 -10.49 -9.33
CA ARG A 85 -1.92 -11.79 -9.25
C ARG A 85 -2.78 -12.99 -9.65
N ALA A 86 -4.09 -12.84 -9.72
CA ALA A 86 -5.04 -13.90 -10.04
C ALA A 86 -5.35 -13.98 -11.55
N GLU A 87 -4.94 -12.97 -12.33
CA GLU A 87 -5.00 -13.02 -13.79
C GLU A 87 -3.67 -13.59 -14.36
N PRO A 88 -3.73 -14.62 -15.23
CA PRO A 88 -2.57 -15.31 -15.78
C PRO A 88 -1.84 -14.53 -16.88
#